data_AF-A0A1Q9PF31-F1
#
_entry.id   AF-A0A1Q9PF31-F1
#
_cell.length_a   1.000
_cell.length_b   1.000
_cell.length_c   1.000
_cell.angle_alpha   90.00
_cell.angle_beta   90.00
_cell.angle_gamma   90.00
#
_symmetry.space_group_name_H-M   'P 1'
#
loop_
_entity.id
_entity.type
_entity.pdbx_description
1 polymer ?
#
loop_
_entity_poly.entity_id
_entity_poly.type
_entity_poly.pdbx_seq_one_letter_code
_entity_poly.pdbx_strand_id
1 'polypeptide(L)'
;MINPNVTKEPVLVFSIFKDYGPEILFNNSTLEENVALTLVMQGMTLVEMDKGSIGRVDGTKNPKMLGPIPVPENETLKAIAIPFETEITSSTDERISASGYRLCVAYFLFDGSAVRDVLDSYGLIEPYFTLIGRSLQKESSINPTSIKQLYVRMIDMFSGKIPRIFAINADNSLKEMIGKRLEYADTYLLCDIDKNVMYILLYNPSMDVWRRRDIFKVASELNSSMFRSSMRIKTIDEVKEMVRILEILNIEIAPV
;
A
#
# COMPACT_ATOMS: atom_id res chain seq x y z
N MET A 1 13.65 -10.38 -14.24
CA MET A 1 12.45 -11.02 -14.78
C MET A 1 11.44 -11.11 -13.66
N ILE A 2 10.47 -10.19 -13.62
CA ILE A 2 9.19 -10.47 -12.98
C ILE A 2 8.47 -11.36 -13.98
N ASN A 3 8.08 -12.55 -13.57
CA ASN A 3 7.45 -13.53 -14.44
C ASN A 3 6.06 -12.99 -14.84
N PRO A 4 5.76 -12.79 -16.13
CA PRO A 4 4.43 -12.35 -16.58
C PRO A 4 3.36 -13.45 -16.42
N ASN A 5 3.75 -14.65 -15.97
CA ASN A 5 2.81 -15.67 -15.52
C ASN A 5 2.25 -15.28 -14.15
N VAL A 6 1.28 -14.38 -14.17
CA VAL A 6 0.11 -14.29 -13.28
C VAL A 6 0.36 -14.94 -11.91
N THR A 7 0.93 -14.19 -10.98
CA THR A 7 0.52 -14.39 -9.59
C THR A 7 -0.95 -14.02 -9.56
N LYS A 8 -1.83 -15.00 -9.29
CA LYS A 8 -3.26 -14.72 -9.09
C LYS A 8 -3.37 -13.51 -8.17
N GLU A 9 -4.17 -12.53 -8.58
CA GLU A 9 -4.40 -11.33 -7.76
C GLU A 9 -4.68 -11.77 -6.32
N PRO A 10 -4.00 -11.18 -5.32
CA PRO A 10 -4.28 -11.50 -3.94
C PRO A 10 -5.78 -11.40 -3.65
N VAL A 11 -6.32 -12.26 -2.81
CA VAL A 11 -7.71 -12.17 -2.36
C VAL A 11 -7.74 -11.67 -0.91
N LEU A 12 -8.87 -11.14 -0.47
CA LEU A 12 -9.06 -10.50 0.82
C LEU A 12 -10.09 -11.24 1.68
N VAL A 13 -9.68 -11.55 2.90
CA VAL A 13 -10.60 -11.79 4.02
C VAL A 13 -10.47 -10.60 4.97
N PHE A 14 -11.58 -9.94 5.29
CA PHE A 14 -11.61 -8.81 6.21
C PHE A 14 -12.43 -9.17 7.44
N SER A 15 -11.84 -8.95 8.62
CA SER A 15 -12.51 -9.18 9.89
C SER A 15 -12.53 -7.94 10.78
N ILE A 16 -13.60 -7.79 11.54
CA ILE A 16 -13.72 -6.84 12.64
C ILE A 16 -13.89 -7.59 13.95
N PHE A 17 -13.30 -7.09 15.03
CA PHE A 17 -13.49 -7.66 16.35
C PHE A 17 -14.70 -7.01 17.05
N LYS A 18 -15.80 -7.76 17.08
CA LYS A 18 -17.03 -7.39 17.78
C LYS A 18 -16.95 -7.78 19.25
N ASP A 19 -17.93 -7.33 20.03
CA ASP A 19 -18.01 -7.56 21.48
C ASP A 19 -18.10 -9.06 21.81
N TYR A 20 -18.61 -9.86 20.88
CA TYR A 20 -18.78 -11.31 21.00
C TYR A 20 -17.68 -12.13 20.29
N GLY A 21 -16.69 -11.48 19.67
CA GLY A 21 -15.61 -12.16 18.95
C GLY A 21 -15.37 -11.61 17.53
N PRO A 22 -14.50 -12.26 16.75
CA PRO A 22 -14.20 -11.83 15.39
C PRO A 22 -15.35 -12.15 14.44
N GLU A 23 -15.70 -11.20 13.58
CA GLU A 23 -16.72 -11.32 12.55
C GLU A 23 -16.08 -11.07 11.18
N ILE A 24 -16.36 -11.94 10.19
CA ILE A 24 -15.92 -11.75 8.81
C ILE A 24 -16.94 -10.88 8.09
N LEU A 25 -16.55 -9.66 7.71
CA LEU A 25 -17.44 -8.74 6.97
C LEU A 25 -17.27 -8.83 5.46
N PHE A 26 -16.15 -9.38 5.00
CA PHE A 26 -15.86 -9.54 3.59
C PHE A 26 -14.94 -10.73 3.36
N ASN A 27 -15.30 -11.59 2.42
CA ASN A 27 -14.47 -12.68 1.95
C ASN A 27 -14.68 -12.81 0.44
N ASN A 28 -13.72 -12.39 -0.37
CA ASN A 28 -13.73 -12.63 -1.83
C ASN A 28 -12.76 -13.73 -2.24
N SER A 29 -12.29 -14.52 -1.28
CA SER A 29 -11.49 -15.72 -1.54
C SER A 29 -12.38 -16.91 -1.90
N THR A 30 -11.74 -18.04 -2.21
CA THR A 30 -12.41 -19.34 -2.39
C THR A 30 -12.53 -20.13 -1.08
N LEU A 31 -12.07 -19.57 0.05
CA LEU A 31 -12.16 -20.24 1.33
C LEU A 31 -13.60 -20.32 1.82
N GLU A 32 -13.98 -21.49 2.30
CA GLU A 32 -15.20 -21.68 3.06
C GLU A 32 -15.18 -20.84 4.34
N GLU A 33 -16.36 -20.48 4.84
CA GLU A 33 -16.52 -19.60 6.00
C GLU A 33 -15.80 -20.12 7.25
N ASN A 34 -15.86 -21.43 7.50
CA ASN A 34 -15.18 -22.06 8.63
C ASN A 34 -13.65 -21.95 8.54
N VAL A 35 -13.10 -22.11 7.33
CA VAL A 35 -11.66 -22.02 7.06
C VAL A 35 -11.20 -20.56 7.20
N ALA A 36 -11.98 -19.62 6.65
CA ALA A 36 -11.73 -18.20 6.79
C ALA A 36 -11.82 -17.75 8.27
N LEU A 37 -12.78 -18.26 9.04
CA LEU A 37 -12.91 -17.95 10.46
C LEU A 37 -11.72 -18.50 11.25
N THR A 38 -11.26 -19.70 10.94
CA THR A 38 -10.07 -20.29 11.55
C THR A 38 -8.82 -19.45 11.25
N LEU A 39 -8.65 -18.96 10.01
CA LEU A 39 -7.58 -18.03 9.65
C LEU A 39 -7.65 -16.75 10.50
N VAL A 40 -8.85 -16.16 10.64
CA VAL A 40 -9.06 -14.94 11.42
C VAL A 40 -8.72 -15.15 12.90
N MET A 41 -9.12 -16.27 13.50
CA MET A 41 -8.81 -16.58 14.90
C MET A 41 -7.29 -16.77 15.12
N GLN A 42 -6.62 -17.49 14.22
CA GLN A 42 -5.17 -17.68 14.28
C GLN A 42 -4.42 -16.36 14.10
N GLY A 43 -4.83 -15.58 13.09
CA GLY A 43 -4.28 -14.26 12.81
C GLY A 43 -4.43 -13.31 13.98
N MET A 44 -5.61 -13.27 14.61
CA MET A 44 -5.85 -12.44 15.79
C MET A 44 -4.95 -12.81 16.96
N THR A 45 -4.75 -14.10 17.21
CA THR A 45 -3.83 -14.57 18.26
C THR A 45 -2.43 -14.01 18.03
N LEU A 46 -1.98 -14.01 16.78
CA LEU A 46 -0.69 -13.47 16.39
C LEU A 46 -0.63 -11.93 16.51
N VAL A 47 -1.70 -11.23 16.16
CA VAL A 47 -1.82 -9.76 16.34
C VAL A 47 -1.76 -9.37 17.83
N GLU A 48 -2.43 -10.10 18.71
CA GLU A 48 -2.40 -9.84 20.16
C GLU A 48 -1.02 -10.11 20.78
N MET A 49 -0.26 -11.06 20.24
CA MET A 49 1.12 -11.31 20.65
C MET A 49 2.08 -10.20 20.21
N ASP A 50 1.80 -9.54 19.09
CA ASP A 50 2.57 -8.38 18.59
C ASP A 50 1.72 -7.11 18.54
N LYS A 51 1.39 -6.55 19.72
CA LYS A 51 0.67 -5.27 19.83
C LYS A 51 1.42 -4.09 19.18
N GLY A 52 2.71 -4.25 18.91
CA GLY A 52 3.52 -3.28 18.18
C GLY A 52 3.06 -3.12 16.73
N SER A 53 2.47 -4.16 16.14
CA SER A 53 2.00 -4.19 14.76
C SER A 53 0.69 -3.44 14.50
N ILE A 54 -0.17 -3.30 15.52
CA ILE A 54 -1.50 -2.69 15.39
C ILE A 54 -1.33 -1.20 15.05
N GLY A 55 -1.78 -0.80 13.86
CA GLY A 55 -1.76 0.59 13.43
C GLY A 55 -3.06 1.34 13.68
N ARG A 56 -3.06 2.60 13.29
CA ARG A 56 -4.23 3.47 13.18
C ARG A 56 -4.26 4.11 11.80
N VAL A 57 -5.41 4.05 11.16
CA VAL A 57 -5.61 4.61 9.82
C VAL A 57 -5.66 6.15 9.80
N ASP A 58 -5.66 6.78 10.97
CA ASP A 58 -5.48 8.23 11.13
C ASP A 58 -4.03 8.70 10.84
N GLY A 59 -3.07 7.76 10.78
CA GLY A 59 -1.65 8.02 10.53
C GLY A 59 -0.82 8.33 11.78
N THR A 60 -1.39 8.21 12.97
CA THR A 60 -0.65 8.34 14.24
C THR A 60 0.30 7.17 14.48
N LYS A 61 -0.06 5.98 13.98
CA LYS A 61 0.76 4.76 14.04
C LYS A 61 0.53 3.94 12.78
N ASN A 62 1.55 3.72 11.96
CA ASN A 62 1.39 2.88 10.78
C ASN A 62 1.19 1.41 11.18
N PRO A 63 0.25 0.69 10.56
CA PRO A 63 0.08 -0.73 10.80
C PRO A 63 1.26 -1.48 10.19
N LYS A 64 1.74 -2.50 10.90
CA LYS A 64 2.79 -3.39 10.39
C LYS A 64 2.17 -4.67 9.88
N MET A 65 2.67 -5.16 8.76
CA MET A 65 2.23 -6.46 8.28
C MET A 65 2.75 -7.57 9.17
N LEU A 66 1.91 -8.57 9.34
CA LEU A 66 2.22 -9.81 10.02
C LEU A 66 2.11 -10.97 9.04
N GLY A 67 3.11 -11.85 9.06
CA GLY A 67 3.17 -13.04 8.21
C GLY A 67 4.39 -13.07 7.28
N PRO A 68 4.38 -13.98 6.29
CA PRO A 68 3.24 -14.81 5.86
C PRO A 68 2.77 -15.81 6.92
N ILE A 69 1.47 -15.87 7.17
CA ILE A 69 0.81 -16.90 7.98
C ILE A 69 0.24 -18.01 7.08
N PRO A 70 0.29 -19.29 7.51
CA PRO A 70 -0.34 -20.37 6.76
C PRO A 70 -1.86 -20.20 6.75
N VAL A 71 -2.49 -20.53 5.62
CA VAL A 71 -3.96 -20.62 5.53
C VAL A 71 -4.39 -22.02 5.98
N PRO A 72 -5.33 -22.16 6.93
CA PRO A 72 -5.81 -23.47 7.37
C PRO A 72 -6.34 -24.29 6.20
N GLU A 73 -6.09 -25.60 6.22
CA GLU A 73 -6.59 -26.55 5.22
C GLU A 73 -6.19 -26.21 3.76
N ASN A 74 -5.23 -25.30 3.57
CA ASN A 74 -4.72 -24.91 2.27
C ASN A 74 -3.19 -24.80 2.29
N GLU A 75 -2.52 -25.75 1.65
CA GLU A 75 -1.05 -25.84 1.69
C GLU A 75 -0.38 -24.75 0.84
N THR A 76 -1.03 -24.35 -0.26
CA THR A 76 -0.48 -23.44 -1.25
C THR A 76 -0.70 -21.98 -0.88
N LEU A 77 -1.82 -21.63 -0.25
CA LEU A 77 -2.12 -20.25 0.11
C LEU A 77 -1.37 -19.84 1.39
N LYS A 78 -0.91 -18.58 1.37
CA LYS A 78 -0.38 -17.85 2.52
C LYS A 78 -1.17 -16.57 2.66
N ALA A 79 -1.26 -16.04 3.88
CA ALA A 79 -1.88 -14.75 4.14
C ALA A 79 -0.90 -13.78 4.78
N ILE A 80 -1.13 -12.50 4.55
CA ILE A 80 -0.55 -11.41 5.36
C ILE A 80 -1.68 -10.72 6.06
N ALA A 81 -1.52 -10.53 7.37
CA ALA A 81 -2.44 -9.80 8.20
C ALA A 81 -1.98 -8.35 8.35
N ILE A 82 -2.87 -7.40 8.11
CA ILE A 82 -2.65 -5.98 8.37
C ILE A 82 -3.63 -5.54 9.47
N PRO A 83 -3.19 -5.52 10.74
CA PRO A 83 -4.03 -5.13 11.86
C PRO A 83 -4.08 -3.61 12.01
N PHE A 84 -5.28 -3.07 12.19
CA PHE A 84 -5.48 -1.63 12.42
C PHE A 84 -6.71 -1.37 13.29
N GLU A 85 -6.71 -0.23 13.94
CA GLU A 85 -7.80 0.25 14.80
C GLU A 85 -8.74 1.19 14.03
N THR A 86 -10.05 1.04 14.28
CA THR A 86 -11.10 1.96 13.87
C THR A 86 -11.80 2.53 15.10
N GLU A 87 -12.21 3.80 15.05
CA GLU A 87 -13.03 4.43 16.09
C GLU A 87 -14.38 3.72 16.21
N ILE A 88 -14.78 3.38 17.43
CA ILE A 88 -16.04 2.69 17.69
C ILE A 88 -17.23 3.65 17.59
N THR A 89 -18.38 3.14 17.15
CA THR A 89 -19.63 3.91 17.24
C THR A 89 -20.30 3.68 18.59
N SER A 90 -20.32 2.42 19.04
CA SER A 90 -20.79 2.00 20.36
C SER A 90 -20.22 0.61 20.69
N SER A 91 -20.12 0.30 21.98
CA SER A 91 -19.67 -1.00 22.48
C SER A 91 -20.31 -1.25 23.84
N THR A 92 -20.74 -2.48 24.10
CA THR A 92 -21.12 -2.93 25.45
C THR A 92 -19.94 -3.56 26.18
N ASP A 93 -18.85 -3.92 25.48
CA ASP A 93 -17.60 -4.35 26.08
C ASP A 93 -16.85 -3.12 26.65
N GLU A 94 -16.58 -3.15 27.96
CA GLU A 94 -15.90 -2.08 28.69
C GLU A 94 -14.47 -1.82 28.20
N ARG A 95 -13.75 -2.85 27.75
CA ARG A 95 -12.35 -2.74 27.29
C ARG A 95 -12.30 -1.98 25.96
N ILE A 96 -13.19 -2.36 25.04
CA ILE A 96 -13.35 -1.69 23.75
C ILE A 96 -13.81 -0.25 23.98
N SER A 97 -14.81 -0.05 24.84
CA SER A 97 -15.33 1.27 25.20
C SER A 97 -14.24 2.19 25.80
N ALA A 98 -13.43 1.66 26.71
CA ALA A 98 -12.32 2.41 27.32
C ALA A 98 -11.21 2.77 26.33
N SER A 99 -10.92 1.89 25.37
CA SER A 99 -9.93 2.19 24.32
C SER A 99 -10.44 3.22 23.32
N GLY A 100 -11.75 3.21 23.03
CA GLY A 100 -12.38 3.99 21.96
C GLY A 100 -12.20 3.39 20.55
N TYR A 101 -11.54 2.23 20.42
CA TYR A 101 -11.22 1.61 19.14
C TYR A 101 -11.60 0.13 19.06
N ARG A 102 -11.95 -0.34 17.86
CA ARG A 102 -12.12 -1.75 17.50
C ARG A 102 -10.96 -2.20 16.64
N LEU A 103 -10.45 -3.40 16.91
CA LEU A 103 -9.46 -4.05 16.07
C LEU A 103 -10.11 -4.55 14.78
N CYS A 104 -9.52 -4.20 13.66
CA CYS A 104 -9.81 -4.73 12.33
C CYS A 104 -8.55 -5.40 11.78
N VAL A 105 -8.73 -6.43 10.96
CA VAL A 105 -7.61 -7.10 10.29
C VAL A 105 -7.98 -7.38 8.84
N ALA A 106 -7.14 -6.90 7.93
CA ALA A 106 -7.22 -7.23 6.52
C ALA A 106 -6.22 -8.37 6.22
N TYR A 107 -6.73 -9.52 5.81
CA TYR A 107 -5.93 -10.69 5.43
C TYR A 107 -5.84 -10.78 3.91
N PHE A 108 -4.66 -10.47 3.37
CA PHE A 108 -4.39 -10.63 1.94
C PHE A 108 -3.80 -12.01 1.69
N LEU A 109 -4.52 -12.86 0.96
CA LEU A 109 -4.16 -14.22 0.64
C LEU A 109 -3.55 -14.27 -0.75
N PHE A 110 -2.45 -14.99 -0.88
CA PHE A 110 -1.70 -15.14 -2.11
C PHE A 110 -1.10 -16.54 -2.20
N ASP A 111 -0.68 -16.93 -3.40
CA ASP A 111 0.01 -18.20 -3.59
C ASP A 111 1.40 -18.17 -2.93
N GLY A 112 1.77 -19.23 -2.23
CA GLY A 112 3.03 -19.35 -1.50
C GLY A 112 4.27 -19.20 -2.39
N SER A 113 4.15 -19.42 -3.70
CA SER A 113 5.21 -19.11 -4.66
C SER A 113 5.55 -17.61 -4.74
N ALA A 114 4.60 -16.73 -4.41
CA ALA A 114 4.74 -15.27 -4.46
C ALA A 114 5.29 -14.65 -3.16
N VAL A 115 5.65 -15.45 -2.15
CA VAL A 115 6.11 -14.95 -0.84
C VAL A 115 7.25 -13.93 -0.97
N ARG A 116 8.27 -14.21 -1.80
CA ARG A 116 9.39 -13.28 -1.97
C ARG A 116 8.97 -11.94 -2.55
N ASP A 117 8.15 -11.95 -3.59
CA ASP A 117 7.69 -10.72 -4.26
C ASP A 117 6.88 -9.85 -3.29
N VAL A 118 6.09 -10.49 -2.43
CA VAL A 118 5.28 -9.81 -1.43
C VAL A 118 6.16 -9.28 -0.29
N LEU A 119 7.13 -10.05 0.21
CA LEU A 119 8.12 -9.60 1.22
C LEU A 119 8.95 -8.40 0.73
N ASP A 120 9.40 -8.42 -0.53
CA ASP A 120 10.18 -7.32 -1.13
C ASP A 120 9.36 -6.02 -1.24
N SER A 121 8.03 -6.13 -1.24
CA SER A 121 7.09 -5.00 -1.30
C SER A 121 6.69 -4.48 0.10
N TYR A 122 7.16 -5.10 1.19
CA TYR A 122 6.71 -4.82 2.56
C TYR A 122 6.87 -3.36 2.98
N GLY A 123 8.00 -2.74 2.66
CA GLY A 123 8.26 -1.34 3.02
C GLY A 123 7.27 -0.34 2.40
N LEU A 124 6.55 -0.74 1.35
CA LEU A 124 5.56 0.09 0.67
C LEU A 124 4.15 -0.19 1.18
N ILE A 125 3.79 -1.42 1.47
CA ILE A 125 2.42 -1.78 1.81
C ILE A 125 1.94 -1.06 3.08
N GLU A 126 2.79 -0.98 4.12
CA GLU A 126 2.45 -0.38 5.42
C GLU A 126 2.04 1.10 5.33
N PRO A 127 2.87 2.02 4.78
CA PRO A 127 2.50 3.43 4.67
C PRO A 127 1.34 3.68 3.70
N TYR A 128 1.22 2.89 2.63
CA TYR A 128 0.11 3.03 1.69
C TYR A 128 -1.21 2.50 2.27
N PHE A 129 -1.17 1.46 3.10
CA PHE A 129 -2.36 0.95 3.77
C PHE A 129 -2.97 2.01 4.67
N THR A 130 -2.17 2.78 5.43
CA THR A 130 -2.67 3.91 6.23
C THR A 130 -3.46 4.90 5.36
N LEU A 131 -2.95 5.26 4.18
CA LEU A 131 -3.62 6.18 3.26
C LEU A 131 -4.92 5.61 2.67
N ILE A 132 -4.89 4.34 2.25
CA ILE A 132 -6.05 3.66 1.64
C ILE A 132 -7.13 3.42 2.70
N GLY A 133 -6.71 3.05 3.91
CA GLY A 133 -7.53 2.72 5.07
C GLY A 133 -8.18 3.93 5.77
N ARG A 134 -7.82 5.19 5.44
CA ARG A 134 -8.46 6.39 6.01
C ARG A 134 -9.99 6.39 5.91
N SER A 135 -10.53 5.79 4.86
CA SER A 135 -11.98 5.63 4.68
C SER A 135 -12.64 4.71 5.70
N LEU A 136 -11.85 3.93 6.44
CA LEU A 136 -12.28 2.99 7.49
C LEU A 136 -11.92 3.50 8.90
N GLN A 137 -11.70 4.80 9.07
CA GLN A 137 -11.37 5.38 10.39
C GLN A 137 -12.49 5.19 11.41
N LYS A 138 -13.76 5.15 10.96
CA LYS A 138 -14.93 4.98 11.83
C LYS A 138 -15.62 3.66 11.52
N GLU A 139 -16.07 2.98 12.57
CA GLU A 139 -16.78 1.70 12.45
C GLU A 139 -18.00 1.81 11.53
N SER A 140 -18.74 2.93 11.60
CA SER A 140 -19.89 3.21 10.73
C SER A 140 -19.55 3.29 9.24
N SER A 141 -18.27 3.49 8.90
CA SER A 141 -17.78 3.53 7.52
C SER A 141 -17.35 2.15 7.01
N ILE A 142 -17.33 1.13 7.88
CA ILE A 142 -16.95 -0.25 7.51
C ILE A 142 -18.20 -0.96 6.97
N ASN A 143 -18.19 -1.20 5.66
CA ASN A 143 -19.23 -1.95 4.96
C ASN A 143 -18.62 -2.65 3.73
N PRO A 144 -19.31 -3.60 3.10
CA PRO A 144 -18.75 -4.33 1.96
C PRO A 144 -18.25 -3.44 0.82
N THR A 145 -18.86 -2.27 0.60
CA THR A 145 -18.45 -1.33 -0.46
C THR A 145 -17.12 -0.67 -0.13
N SER A 146 -16.94 -0.14 1.08
CA SER A 146 -15.68 0.48 1.50
C SER A 146 -14.54 -0.54 1.60
N ILE A 147 -14.83 -1.75 2.07
CA ILE A 147 -13.85 -2.86 2.09
C ILE A 147 -13.45 -3.27 0.68
N LYS A 148 -14.41 -3.35 -0.26
CA LYS A 148 -14.10 -3.62 -1.68
C LYS A 148 -13.25 -2.52 -2.31
N GLN A 149 -13.49 -1.25 -1.96
CA GLN A 149 -12.64 -0.14 -2.43
C GLN A 149 -11.22 -0.22 -1.87
N LEU A 150 -11.07 -0.57 -0.58
CA LEU A 150 -9.77 -0.85 0.03
C LEU A 150 -9.07 -1.99 -0.72
N TYR A 151 -9.77 -3.11 -0.94
CA TYR A 151 -9.27 -4.25 -1.71
C TYR A 151 -8.73 -3.84 -3.09
N VAL A 152 -9.55 -3.18 -3.92
CA VAL A 152 -9.16 -2.79 -5.28
C VAL A 152 -7.91 -1.93 -5.28
N ARG A 153 -7.84 -0.92 -4.39
CA ARG A 153 -6.67 -0.04 -4.27
C ARG A 153 -5.41 -0.78 -3.82
N MET A 154 -5.57 -1.75 -2.92
CA MET A 154 -4.46 -2.59 -2.47
C MET A 154 -3.98 -3.50 -3.60
N ILE A 155 -4.87 -4.08 -4.40
CA ILE A 155 -4.49 -4.87 -5.58
C ILE A 155 -3.79 -4.02 -6.62
N ASP A 156 -4.25 -2.79 -6.88
CA ASP A 156 -3.56 -1.87 -7.79
C ASP A 156 -2.14 -1.55 -7.30
N MET A 157 -1.94 -1.48 -5.98
CA MET A 157 -0.61 -1.35 -5.38
C MET A 157 0.23 -2.63 -5.54
N PHE A 158 -0.30 -3.80 -5.17
CA PHE A 158 0.41 -5.09 -5.28
C PHE A 158 0.79 -5.44 -6.72
N SER A 159 -0.04 -5.05 -7.69
CA SER A 159 0.21 -5.26 -9.11
C SER A 159 1.16 -4.22 -9.73
N GLY A 160 1.63 -3.24 -8.96
CA GLY A 160 2.52 -2.19 -9.45
C GLY A 160 1.85 -1.19 -10.40
N LYS A 161 0.51 -1.15 -10.45
CA LYS A 161 -0.26 -0.17 -11.24
C LYS A 161 -0.20 1.23 -10.64
N ILE A 162 0.13 1.36 -9.35
CA ILE A 162 0.40 2.66 -8.73
C ILE A 162 1.86 3.03 -9.04
N PRO A 163 2.12 4.12 -9.78
CA PRO A 163 3.49 4.53 -10.07
C PRO A 163 4.20 4.93 -8.79
N ARG A 164 5.46 4.53 -8.67
CA ARG A 164 6.31 4.95 -7.56
C ARG A 164 6.84 6.34 -7.82
N ILE A 165 6.76 7.21 -6.83
CA ILE A 165 7.13 8.62 -6.97
C ILE A 165 8.35 8.88 -6.12
N PHE A 166 9.39 9.46 -6.69
CA PHE A 166 10.57 9.89 -5.95
C PHE A 166 10.78 11.38 -6.14
N ALA A 167 11.01 12.11 -5.06
CA ALA A 167 11.49 13.48 -5.11
C ALA A 167 13.02 13.47 -5.13
N ILE A 168 13.60 14.27 -6.02
CA ILE A 168 15.03 14.61 -5.99
C ILE A 168 15.14 16.03 -5.44
N ASN A 169 15.79 16.16 -4.28
CA ASN A 169 16.05 17.47 -3.67
C ASN A 169 17.31 18.11 -4.27
N ALA A 170 17.51 19.40 -3.99
CA ALA A 170 18.65 20.19 -4.48
C ALA A 170 20.03 19.55 -4.22
N ASP A 171 20.15 18.78 -3.14
CA ASP A 171 21.37 18.06 -2.72
C ASP A 171 21.56 16.68 -3.38
N ASN A 172 20.73 16.33 -4.38
CA ASN A 172 20.64 14.99 -5.00
C ASN A 172 20.15 13.87 -4.07
N SER A 173 19.65 14.20 -2.87
CA SER A 173 18.99 13.17 -2.04
C SER A 173 17.70 12.71 -2.72
N LEU A 174 17.51 11.39 -2.71
CA LEU A 174 16.32 10.73 -3.25
C LEU A 174 15.40 10.36 -2.09
N LYS A 175 14.18 10.89 -2.11
CA LYS A 175 13.13 10.54 -1.13
C LYS A 175 11.95 9.93 -1.88
N GLU A 176 11.58 8.70 -1.52
CA GLU A 176 10.33 8.13 -2.02
C GLU A 176 9.16 8.88 -1.39
N MET A 177 8.26 9.35 -2.24
CA MET A 177 7.10 10.13 -1.85
C MET A 177 5.86 9.25 -1.90
N ILE A 178 5.10 9.27 -0.80
CA ILE A 178 3.94 8.42 -0.61
C ILE A 178 2.71 9.31 -0.40
N GLY A 179 1.66 9.04 -1.17
CA GLY A 179 0.37 9.75 -1.09
C GLY A 179 0.05 10.62 -2.29
N LYS A 180 -1.14 11.21 -2.27
CA LYS A 180 -1.65 12.04 -3.38
C LYS A 180 -1.15 13.48 -3.33
N ARG A 181 -0.77 13.98 -2.16
CA ARG A 181 -0.35 15.38 -1.98
C ARG A 181 1.15 15.41 -1.68
N LEU A 182 1.94 15.80 -2.67
CA LEU A 182 3.38 15.81 -2.59
C LEU A 182 3.90 17.16 -2.09
N GLU A 183 4.89 17.13 -1.20
CA GLU A 183 5.68 18.33 -0.85
C GLU A 183 6.45 18.80 -2.07
N TYR A 184 6.58 20.13 -2.25
CA TYR A 184 7.32 20.70 -3.37
C TYR A 184 8.78 20.23 -3.39
N ALA A 185 9.24 19.77 -4.55
CA ALA A 185 10.62 19.36 -4.82
C ALA A 185 11.08 19.88 -6.19
N ASP A 186 12.39 19.95 -6.39
CA ASP A 186 13.00 20.40 -7.65
C ASP A 186 12.60 19.53 -8.83
N THR A 187 12.46 18.22 -8.61
CA THR A 187 12.18 17.22 -9.64
C THR A 187 11.50 16.01 -9.03
N TYR A 188 10.57 15.42 -9.79
CA TYR A 188 9.95 14.14 -9.46
C TYR A 188 10.30 13.07 -10.49
N LEU A 189 10.55 11.86 -10.01
CA LEU A 189 10.64 10.66 -10.82
C LEU A 189 9.36 9.86 -10.63
N LEU A 190 8.59 9.65 -11.69
CA LEU A 190 7.40 8.80 -11.71
C LEU A 190 7.72 7.50 -12.41
N CYS A 191 7.80 6.41 -11.64
CA CYS A 191 8.14 5.09 -12.13
C CYS A 191 6.84 4.30 -12.38
N ASP A 192 6.40 4.29 -13.63
CA ASP A 192 5.25 3.52 -14.10
C ASP A 192 5.74 2.12 -14.51
N ILE A 193 5.54 1.15 -13.60
CA ILE A 193 6.01 -0.23 -13.78
C ILE A 193 5.25 -0.92 -14.91
N ASP A 194 3.94 -0.68 -15.01
CA ASP A 194 3.08 -1.27 -16.04
C ASP A 194 3.50 -0.85 -17.45
N LYS A 195 3.76 0.45 -17.64
CA LYS A 195 4.29 0.95 -18.92
C LYS A 195 5.79 0.74 -19.09
N ASN A 196 6.48 0.28 -18.04
CA ASN A 196 7.93 0.14 -17.96
C ASN A 196 8.66 1.46 -18.34
N VAL A 197 8.15 2.59 -17.83
CA VAL A 197 8.67 3.94 -18.10
C VAL A 197 8.90 4.69 -16.78
N MET A 198 10.05 5.36 -16.69
CA MET A 198 10.33 6.34 -15.65
C MET A 198 10.24 7.74 -16.25
N TYR A 199 9.25 8.54 -15.82
CA TYR A 199 9.12 9.93 -16.22
C TYR A 199 9.91 10.83 -15.26
N ILE A 200 10.80 11.66 -15.79
CA ILE A 200 11.47 12.72 -15.04
C ILE A 200 10.67 14.01 -15.26
N LEU A 201 9.97 14.47 -14.23
CA LEU A 201 9.20 15.71 -14.28
C LEU A 201 10.08 16.87 -13.82
N LEU A 202 10.49 17.72 -14.76
CA LEU A 202 11.27 18.92 -14.49
C LEU A 202 10.34 20.11 -14.25
N TYR A 203 9.96 20.32 -12.99
CA TYR A 203 9.02 21.37 -12.62
C TYR A 203 9.56 22.79 -12.91
N ASN A 204 10.88 22.96 -12.92
CA ASN A 204 11.56 24.17 -13.37
C ASN A 204 12.11 23.99 -14.80
N PRO A 205 11.44 24.53 -15.84
CA PRO A 205 11.92 24.42 -17.22
C PRO A 205 13.24 25.18 -17.46
N SER A 206 13.57 26.17 -16.62
CA SER A 206 14.81 26.94 -16.70
C SER A 206 15.98 26.29 -15.94
N MET A 207 15.84 25.02 -15.54
CA MET A 207 16.86 24.28 -14.81
C MET A 207 18.17 24.12 -15.62
N ASP A 208 19.29 24.39 -14.96
CA ASP A 208 20.63 24.32 -15.53
C ASP A 208 20.98 22.92 -16.10
N VAL A 209 21.83 22.91 -17.13
CA VAL A 209 22.25 21.71 -17.85
C VAL A 209 22.98 20.71 -16.93
N TRP A 210 23.82 21.20 -16.01
CA TRP A 210 24.52 20.32 -15.07
C TRP A 210 23.56 19.68 -14.09
N ARG A 211 22.61 20.46 -13.59
CA ARG A 211 21.56 19.95 -12.71
C ARG A 211 20.70 18.87 -13.40
N ARG A 212 20.31 19.09 -14.66
CA ARG A 212 19.58 18.08 -15.46
C ARG A 212 20.38 16.79 -15.64
N ARG A 213 21.70 16.90 -15.85
CA ARG A 213 22.60 15.74 -15.96
C ARG A 213 22.69 14.97 -14.65
N ASP A 214 22.79 15.65 -13.52
CA ASP A 214 22.83 15.02 -12.20
C ASP A 214 21.52 14.27 -11.90
N ILE A 215 20.39 14.90 -12.17
CA ILE A 215 19.06 14.27 -12.07
C ILE A 215 18.97 13.00 -12.92
N PHE A 216 19.42 13.06 -14.18
CA PHE A 216 19.40 11.91 -15.06
C PHE A 216 20.31 10.78 -14.55
N LYS A 217 21.45 11.11 -13.96
CA LYS A 217 22.35 10.15 -13.32
C LYS A 217 21.66 9.47 -12.13
N VAL A 218 21.04 10.24 -11.23
CA VAL A 218 20.28 9.71 -10.09
C VAL A 218 19.13 8.81 -10.57
N ALA A 219 18.37 9.23 -11.58
CA ALA A 219 17.31 8.42 -12.18
C ALA A 219 17.85 7.11 -12.79
N SER A 220 19.01 7.15 -13.44
CA SER A 220 19.67 5.96 -14.00
C SER A 220 20.18 5.01 -12.92
N GLU A 221 20.74 5.53 -11.84
CA GLU A 221 21.18 4.75 -10.67
C GLU A 221 19.99 4.10 -9.96
N LEU A 222 18.88 4.83 -9.81
CA LEU A 222 17.62 4.28 -9.29
C LEU A 222 17.08 3.17 -10.20
N ASN A 223 17.05 3.40 -11.52
CA ASN A 223 16.64 2.40 -12.50
C ASN A 223 17.50 1.14 -12.43
N SER A 224 18.82 1.29 -12.31
CA SER A 224 19.74 0.16 -12.17
C SER A 224 19.55 -0.61 -10.87
N SER A 225 19.43 0.09 -9.74
CA SER A 225 19.40 -0.52 -8.41
C SER A 225 18.04 -1.14 -8.08
N MET A 226 16.94 -0.42 -8.33
CA MET A 226 15.60 -0.84 -7.95
C MET A 226 14.85 -1.56 -9.07
N PHE A 227 15.11 -1.17 -10.32
CA PHE A 227 14.34 -1.66 -11.48
C PHE A 227 15.19 -2.49 -12.45
N ARG A 228 16.43 -2.82 -12.08
CA ARG A 228 17.37 -3.66 -12.87
C ARG A 228 17.53 -3.18 -14.32
N SER A 229 17.52 -1.86 -14.51
CA SER A 229 17.61 -1.20 -15.82
C SER A 229 16.49 -1.58 -16.79
N SER A 230 15.33 -2.04 -16.29
CA SER A 230 14.22 -2.42 -17.16
C SER A 230 13.49 -1.20 -17.73
N MET A 231 13.46 -0.07 -17.02
CA MET A 231 12.61 1.07 -17.38
C MET A 231 13.22 1.95 -18.46
N ARG A 232 12.39 2.42 -19.38
CA ARG A 232 12.74 3.50 -20.32
C ARG A 232 12.61 4.85 -19.61
N ILE A 233 13.68 5.64 -19.58
CA ILE A 233 13.67 6.97 -18.96
C ILE A 233 13.16 8.01 -19.98
N LYS A 234 12.14 8.79 -19.62
CA LYS A 234 11.59 9.88 -20.44
C LYS A 234 11.58 11.18 -19.63
N THR A 235 12.23 12.22 -20.13
CA THR A 235 12.19 13.55 -19.52
C THR A 235 10.98 14.33 -20.01
N ILE A 236 10.27 14.98 -19.10
CA ILE A 236 9.12 15.84 -19.34
C ILE A 236 9.44 17.21 -18.77
N ASP A 237 9.48 18.22 -19.64
CA ASP A 237 9.74 19.63 -19.31
C ASP A 237 8.56 20.54 -19.65
N GLU A 238 7.59 20.07 -20.44
CA GLU A 238 6.37 20.81 -20.73
C GLU A 238 5.35 20.73 -19.57
N VAL A 239 4.98 21.88 -19.01
CA VAL A 239 4.02 22.00 -17.91
C VAL A 239 2.68 21.33 -18.22
N LYS A 240 2.19 21.44 -19.46
CA LYS A 240 0.92 20.79 -19.87
C LYS A 240 1.00 19.27 -19.83
N GLU A 241 2.13 18.69 -20.27
CA GLU A 241 2.34 17.24 -20.23
C GLU A 241 2.52 16.76 -18.78
N MET A 242 3.23 17.53 -17.95
CA MET A 242 3.36 17.26 -16.51
C MET A 242 2.01 17.22 -15.81
N VAL A 243 1.17 18.25 -15.98
CA VAL A 243 -0.16 18.32 -15.39
C VAL A 243 -1.01 17.14 -15.83
N ARG A 244 -1.01 16.79 -17.12
CA ARG A 244 -1.75 15.64 -17.64
C ARG A 244 -1.31 14.32 -16.99
N ILE A 245 -0.01 14.12 -16.83
CA ILE A 245 0.53 12.91 -16.17
C ILE A 245 0.09 12.89 -14.70
N LEU A 246 0.23 14.00 -13.98
CA LEU A 246 -0.16 14.09 -12.57
C LEU A 246 -1.68 13.88 -12.38
N GLU A 247 -2.52 14.42 -13.26
CA GLU A 247 -3.97 14.22 -13.25
C GLU A 247 -4.37 12.76 -13.48
N ILE A 248 -3.77 12.09 -14.48
CA ILE A 248 -3.99 10.66 -14.74
C ILE A 248 -3.65 9.82 -13.51
N LEU A 249 -2.60 10.22 -12.80
CA LEU A 249 -2.12 9.53 -11.60
C LEU A 249 -2.79 10.01 -10.31
N ASN A 250 -3.70 10.99 -10.39
CA ASN A 250 -4.41 11.58 -9.25
C ASN A 250 -3.45 12.10 -8.16
N ILE A 251 -2.41 12.82 -8.59
CA ILE A 251 -1.36 13.42 -7.76
C ILE A 251 -1.51 14.94 -7.80
N GLU A 252 -1.49 15.57 -6.63
CA GLU A 252 -1.43 17.00 -6.40
C GLU A 252 -0.05 17.37 -5.81
N ILE A 253 0.58 18.41 -6.33
CA ILE A 253 1.80 18.97 -5.76
C ILE A 253 1.41 20.20 -4.92
N ALA A 254 1.90 20.29 -3.69
CA ALA A 254 1.65 21.44 -2.84
C ALA A 254 2.16 22.73 -3.53
N PRO A 255 1.39 23.83 -3.48
CA PRO A 255 1.86 25.11 -4.01
C PRO A 255 3.12 25.56 -3.26
N VAL A 256 4.02 26.22 -3.99
CA VAL A 256 5.24 26.87 -3.47
C VAL A 256 4.88 27.96 -2.48
#